data_AF-A0A7V9K001-F1
#
_entry.id   AF-A0A7V9K001-F1
#
_cell.length_a   1.000
_cell.length_b   1.000
_cell.length_c   1.000
_cell.angle_alpha   90.00
_cell.angle_beta   90.00
_cell.angle_gamma   90.00
#
_symmetry.space_group_name_H-M   'P 1'
#
loop_
_entity.id
_entity.type
_entity.pdbx_description
1 polymer ?
#
loop_
_entity_poly.entity_id
_entity_poly.type
_entity_poly.pdbx_seq_one_letter_code
_entity_poly.pdbx_strand_id
1 'polypeptide(L)'
;MATPFMHSGMYSGTFKVQSEISVTELIIDGKKLSASDYSATEWDKIIMPAELYCRHHLKDKIFYQEDIKRLLARFKLPSNETSFYTALSKDEFLILYKKLLSSLIGKKIHEIEIIQSKYQYLQIDHDARYILINSKDFLEQCN
;
A
#
# COMPACT_ATOMS: atom_id res chain seq x y z
N MET A 1 7.49 -38.15 19.63
CA MET A 1 7.68 -37.29 18.44
C MET A 1 6.32 -37.14 17.78
N ALA A 2 5.72 -35.95 17.86
CA ALA A 2 4.46 -35.65 17.21
C ALA A 2 4.76 -34.87 15.94
N THR A 3 4.46 -35.47 14.78
CA THR A 3 4.43 -34.77 13.49
C THR A 3 3.21 -33.85 13.43
N PRO A 4 3.34 -32.59 12.98
CA PRO A 4 2.18 -31.73 12.84
C PRO A 4 1.34 -32.22 11.66
N PHE A 5 0.06 -32.47 11.93
CA PHE A 5 -0.95 -32.67 10.90
C PHE A 5 -1.06 -31.37 10.08
N MET A 6 -0.50 -31.37 8.87
CA MET A 6 -0.84 -30.35 7.87
C MET A 6 -2.28 -30.59 7.43
N HIS A 7 -3.22 -29.80 7.98
CA HIS A 7 -4.53 -29.64 7.39
C HIS A 7 -4.39 -28.82 6.11
N SER A 8 -4.16 -29.48 4.97
CA SER A 8 -4.43 -28.91 3.65
C SER A 8 -5.93 -28.90 3.42
N GLY A 9 -6.62 -27.98 4.10
CA GLY A 9 -8.05 -27.74 3.93
C GLY A 9 -8.31 -26.27 3.60
N MET A 10 -9.15 -26.03 2.58
CA MET A 10 -9.76 -24.74 2.20
C MET A 10 -9.14 -23.92 1.06
N TYR A 11 -8.86 -24.54 -0.10
CA TYR A 11 -8.95 -23.78 -1.37
C TYR A 11 -9.81 -24.57 -2.37
N SER A 12 -11.13 -24.59 -2.16
CA SER A 12 -12.11 -25.10 -3.14
C SER A 12 -12.90 -23.96 -3.80
N GLY A 13 -12.22 -22.86 -4.11
CA GLY A 13 -12.78 -21.83 -4.99
C GLY A 13 -12.18 -22.00 -6.37
N THR A 14 -13.01 -22.15 -7.40
CA THR A 14 -12.56 -21.88 -8.77
C THR A 14 -11.95 -20.48 -8.80
N PHE A 15 -10.64 -20.36 -8.99
CA PHE A 15 -9.98 -19.06 -9.13
C PHE A 15 -10.54 -18.38 -10.38
N LYS A 16 -11.51 -17.49 -10.20
CA LYS A 16 -11.96 -16.60 -11.27
C LYS A 16 -10.85 -15.59 -11.49
N VAL A 17 -10.38 -15.51 -12.72
CA VAL A 17 -9.42 -14.49 -13.12
C VAL A 17 -10.04 -13.13 -12.84
N GLN A 18 -9.31 -12.29 -12.11
CA GLN A 18 -9.75 -10.92 -11.86
C GLN A 18 -9.65 -10.15 -13.17
N SER A 19 -10.77 -9.56 -13.61
CA SER A 19 -10.83 -8.76 -14.83
C SER A 19 -9.94 -7.52 -14.76
N GLU A 20 -9.67 -7.03 -13.56
CA GLU A 20 -8.82 -5.87 -13.32
C GLU A 20 -8.02 -6.05 -12.03
N ILE A 21 -6.79 -5.54 -12.01
CA ILE A 21 -5.93 -5.48 -10.84
C ILE A 21 -5.32 -4.09 -10.71
N SER A 22 -5.11 -3.64 -9.48
CA SER A 22 -4.37 -2.42 -9.17
C SER A 22 -3.09 -2.78 -8.44
N VAL A 23 -1.96 -2.23 -8.88
CA VAL A 23 -0.64 -2.54 -8.36
C VAL A 23 0.08 -1.24 -8.01
N THR A 24 0.70 -1.21 -6.84
CA THR A 24 1.58 -0.11 -6.43
C THR A 24 2.97 -0.37 -7.01
N GLU A 25 3.46 0.60 -7.78
CA GLU A 25 4.72 0.52 -8.50
C GLU A 25 5.68 1.59 -7.99
N LEU A 26 6.93 1.19 -7.76
CA LEU A 26 7.98 2.09 -7.30
C LEU A 26 8.97 2.34 -8.42
N ILE A 27 9.25 3.61 -8.69
CA ILE A 27 10.29 4.03 -9.61
C ILE A 27 11.36 4.74 -8.78
N ILE A 28 12.58 4.21 -8.85
CA ILE A 28 13.73 4.69 -8.10
C ILE A 28 14.77 5.14 -9.11
N ASP A 29 15.12 6.43 -9.07
CA ASP A 29 16.08 7.05 -9.99
C ASP A 29 15.73 6.77 -11.47
N GLY A 30 14.45 6.90 -11.83
CA GLY A 30 13.93 6.65 -13.18
C GLY A 30 13.80 5.16 -13.57
N LYS A 31 14.13 4.22 -12.68
CA LYS A 31 13.99 2.78 -12.94
C LYS A 31 12.89 2.15 -12.10
N LYS A 32 11.95 1.47 -12.76
CA LYS A 32 10.93 0.68 -12.08
C LYS A 32 11.56 -0.48 -11.32
N LEU A 33 11.21 -0.59 -10.05
CA LEU A 33 11.60 -1.69 -9.18
C LEU A 33 10.78 -2.93 -9.54
N SER A 34 11.43 -4.06 -9.81
CA SER A 34 10.73 -5.31 -10.08
C SER A 34 10.55 -6.12 -8.80
N ALA A 35 9.32 -6.57 -8.53
CA ALA A 35 9.05 -7.47 -7.42
C ALA A 35 9.78 -8.82 -7.55
N SER A 36 10.14 -9.22 -8.78
CA SER A 36 10.88 -10.46 -9.05
C SER A 36 12.29 -10.49 -8.46
N ASP A 37 12.86 -9.32 -8.19
CA ASP A 37 14.25 -9.19 -7.75
C ASP A 37 14.40 -9.37 -6.23
N TYR A 38 13.28 -9.53 -5.52
CA TYR A 38 13.20 -9.60 -4.07
C TYR A 38 12.42 -10.84 -3.64
N SER A 39 12.74 -11.37 -2.45
CA SER A 39 11.83 -12.31 -1.81
C SER A 39 10.51 -11.61 -1.43
N ALA A 40 9.43 -12.38 -1.26
CA ALA A 40 8.14 -11.82 -0.88
C ALA A 40 8.22 -10.97 0.40
N THR A 41 9.00 -11.41 1.39
CA THR A 41 9.16 -10.69 2.67
C THR A 41 9.99 -9.42 2.54
N GLU A 42 10.95 -9.36 1.61
CA GLU A 42 11.70 -8.15 1.31
C GLU A 42 10.84 -7.16 0.52
N TRP A 43 10.06 -7.66 -0.43
CA TRP A 43 9.11 -6.86 -1.19
C TRP A 43 8.05 -6.24 -0.29
N ASP A 44 7.54 -7.00 0.68
CA ASP A 44 6.59 -6.48 1.69
C ASP A 44 7.19 -5.33 2.49
N LYS A 45 8.46 -5.42 2.91
CA LYS A 45 9.15 -4.32 3.62
C LYS A 45 9.27 -3.06 2.77
N ILE A 46 9.34 -3.22 1.45
CA ILE A 46 9.43 -2.12 0.49
C ILE A 46 8.06 -1.48 0.27
N ILE A 47 7.02 -2.26 -0.04
CA ILE A 47 5.71 -1.75 -0.46
C ILE A 47 4.79 -1.42 0.72
N MET A 48 4.79 -2.22 1.78
CA MET A 48 3.83 -2.09 2.89
C MET A 48 3.85 -0.69 3.54
N PRO A 49 5.00 -0.02 3.78
CA PRO A 49 5.00 1.33 4.34
C PRO A 49 4.20 2.35 3.49
N ALA A 50 4.31 2.26 2.16
CA ALA A 50 3.55 3.13 1.26
C ALA A 50 2.05 2.84 1.33
N GLU A 51 1.65 1.56 1.32
CA GLU A 51 0.25 1.19 1.47
C GLU A 51 -0.35 1.59 2.82
N LEU A 52 0.41 1.44 3.90
CA LEU A 52 -0.03 1.78 5.25
C LEU A 52 -0.18 3.29 5.42
N TYR A 53 0.72 4.10 4.84
CA TYR A 53 0.62 5.57 4.90
C TYR A 53 -0.76 6.06 4.44
N CYS A 54 -1.24 5.57 3.29
CA CYS A 54 -2.54 5.97 2.76
C CYS A 54 -3.71 5.42 3.57
N ARG A 55 -3.60 4.18 4.08
CA ARG A 55 -4.63 3.62 4.96
C ARG A 55 -4.75 4.42 6.26
N HIS A 56 -3.63 4.81 6.87
CA HIS A 56 -3.62 5.61 8.10
C HIS A 56 -4.20 6.99 7.87
N HIS A 57 -3.74 7.70 6.83
CA HIS A 57 -4.21 9.05 6.56
C HIS A 57 -5.72 9.11 6.30
N LEU A 58 -6.28 8.11 5.59
CA LEU A 58 -7.72 8.01 5.33
C LEU A 58 -8.51 7.55 6.57
N LYS A 59 -8.05 6.50 7.27
CA LYS A 59 -8.83 5.88 8.35
C LYS A 59 -8.76 6.62 9.66
N ASP A 60 -7.62 7.21 10.02
CA ASP A 60 -7.46 7.88 11.31
C ASP A 60 -8.34 9.14 11.37
N LYS A 61 -8.45 9.84 10.24
CA LYS A 61 -9.38 10.97 10.07
C LYS A 61 -10.85 10.54 10.19
N ILE A 62 -11.25 9.48 9.48
CA ILE A 62 -12.64 8.99 9.51
C ILE A 62 -12.99 8.46 10.90
N PHE A 63 -12.13 7.63 11.50
CA PHE A 63 -12.34 7.07 12.84
C PHE A 63 -12.47 8.16 13.90
N TYR A 64 -11.64 9.21 13.83
CA TYR A 64 -11.78 10.35 14.72
C TYR A 64 -13.11 11.09 14.52
N GLN A 65 -13.51 11.34 13.26
CA GLN A 65 -14.73 12.08 12.94
C GLN A 65 -16.01 11.34 13.32
N GLU A 66 -16.07 10.02 13.06
CA GLU A 66 -17.29 9.22 13.25
C GLU A 66 -17.46 8.74 14.69
N ASP A 67 -16.37 8.34 15.35
CA ASP A 67 -16.43 7.69 16.66
C ASP A 67 -15.95 8.59 17.80
N ILE A 68 -14.72 9.08 17.73
CA ILE A 68 -14.10 9.81 18.85
C ILE A 68 -14.82 11.13 19.08
N LYS A 69 -15.04 11.93 18.04
CA LYS A 69 -15.72 13.23 18.14
C LYS A 69 -17.14 13.10 18.71
N ARG A 70 -17.88 12.07 18.28
CA ARG A 70 -19.22 11.76 18.78
C ARG A 70 -19.21 11.41 20.28
N LEU A 71 -18.24 10.63 20.72
CA LEU A 71 -18.08 10.26 22.13
C LEU A 71 -17.69 11.48 22.98
N LEU A 72 -16.69 12.25 22.56
CA LEU A 72 -16.24 13.46 23.28
C LEU A 72 -17.36 14.50 23.43
N ALA A 73 -18.20 14.66 22.39
CA ALA A 73 -19.37 15.53 22.44
C ALA A 73 -20.38 15.10 23.52
N ARG A 74 -20.59 13.78 23.73
CA ARG A 74 -21.46 13.27 24.81
C ARG A 74 -20.91 13.61 26.19
N PHE A 75 -19.59 13.58 26.37
CA PHE A 75 -18.93 13.90 27.64
C PHE A 75 -18.66 15.40 27.81
N LYS A 76 -19.06 16.25 26.86
CA LYS A 76 -18.79 17.71 26.84
C LYS A 76 -17.30 18.06 27.00
N LEU A 77 -16.42 17.18 26.52
CA LEU A 77 -14.99 17.43 26.54
C LEU A 77 -14.59 18.23 25.31
N PRO A 78 -13.68 19.22 25.44
CA PRO A 78 -13.15 19.92 24.28
C PRO A 78 -12.37 18.94 23.39
N SER A 79 -12.81 18.77 22.15
CA SER A 79 -12.14 17.92 21.17
C SER A 79 -11.23 18.77 20.28
N ASN A 80 -9.92 18.55 20.32
CA ASN A 80 -8.98 19.12 19.36
C ASN A 80 -8.39 17.97 18.52
N GLU A 81 -8.58 18.01 17.20
CA GLU A 81 -8.22 16.89 16.31
C GLU A 81 -6.70 16.60 16.35
N THR A 82 -5.90 17.66 16.50
CA THR A 82 -4.42 17.58 16.58
C THR A 82 -3.89 16.82 17.80
N SER A 83 -4.69 16.66 18.85
CA SER A 83 -4.30 15.87 20.03
C SER A 83 -4.57 14.37 19.90
N PHE A 84 -5.31 13.93 18.87
CA PHE A 84 -5.68 12.51 18.69
C PHE A 84 -4.90 11.82 17.58
N TYR A 85 -4.50 12.56 16.55
CA TYR A 85 -3.57 12.05 15.53
C TYR A 85 -2.69 13.19 15.02
N THR A 86 -1.42 12.88 14.76
CA THR A 86 -0.50 13.78 14.07
C THR A 86 -0.45 13.33 12.62
N ALA A 87 -1.02 14.11 11.72
CA ALA A 87 -0.93 13.82 10.30
C ALA A 87 0.53 14.02 9.87
N LEU A 88 1.21 12.91 9.54
CA LEU A 88 2.52 12.96 8.88
C LEU A 88 2.30 13.57 7.49
N SER A 89 2.98 14.66 7.18
CA SER A 89 2.85 15.29 5.86
C SER A 89 3.42 14.39 4.76
N LYS A 90 2.94 14.57 3.52
CA LYS A 90 3.43 13.84 2.33
C LYS A 90 4.96 13.95 2.21
N ASP A 91 5.51 15.14 2.42
CA ASP A 91 6.93 15.40 2.27
C ASP A 91 7.76 14.72 3.37
N GLU A 92 7.30 14.76 4.63
CA GLU A 92 7.95 14.06 5.74
C GLU A 92 7.94 12.55 5.54
N PHE A 93 6.81 12.00 5.07
CA PHE A 93 6.70 10.59 4.71
C PHE A 93 7.72 10.22 3.63
N LEU A 94 7.77 10.97 2.53
CA LEU A 94 8.69 10.70 1.43
C LEU A 94 10.16 10.75 1.87
N ILE A 95 10.54 11.68 2.74
CA ILE A 95 11.90 11.76 3.30
C ILE A 95 12.24 10.51 4.10
N LEU A 96 11.34 10.08 5.01
CA LEU A 96 11.55 8.89 5.83
C LEU A 96 11.56 7.61 4.98
N TYR A 97 10.64 7.51 4.03
CA TYR A 97 10.52 6.37 3.13
C TYR A 97 11.75 6.23 2.24
N LYS A 98 12.27 7.33 1.71
CA LYS A 98 13.53 7.37 0.95
C LYS A 98 14.72 6.86 1.75
N LYS A 99 14.81 7.26 3.03
CA LYS A 99 15.86 6.80 3.94
C LYS A 99 15.75 5.29 4.20
N LEU A 100 14.54 4.80 4.43
CA LEU A 100 14.26 3.38 4.60
C LEU A 100 14.67 2.58 3.35
N LEU A 101 14.19 2.97 2.17
CA LEU A 101 14.51 2.29 0.92
C LEU A 101 16.01 2.32 0.61
N SER A 102 16.69 3.43 0.89
CA SER A 102 18.15 3.52 0.70
C SER A 102 18.89 2.50 1.59
N SER A 103 18.39 2.28 2.81
CA SER A 103 18.95 1.28 3.73
C SER A 103 18.64 -0.15 3.30
N LEU A 104 17.44 -0.43 2.78
CA LEU A 104 17.03 -1.77 2.36
C LEU A 104 17.71 -2.21 1.06
N ILE A 105 17.80 -1.30 0.08
CA ILE A 105 18.39 -1.58 -1.24
C ILE A 105 19.92 -1.44 -1.20
N GLY A 106 20.47 -0.80 -0.17
CA GLY A 106 21.91 -0.63 0.01
C GLY A 106 22.54 0.37 -0.96
N LYS A 107 21.74 1.29 -1.52
CA LYS A 107 22.22 2.35 -2.43
C LYS A 107 21.59 3.69 -2.06
N LYS A 108 22.29 4.78 -2.36
CA LYS A 108 21.73 6.13 -2.22
C LYS A 108 20.67 6.34 -3.30
N ILE A 109 19.48 6.72 -2.86
CA ILE A 109 18.35 7.05 -3.74
C ILE A 109 18.26 8.57 -3.87
N HIS A 110 18.07 9.08 -5.08
CA HIS A 110 17.91 10.51 -5.36
C HIS A 110 16.45 10.87 -5.61
N GLU A 111 15.70 10.01 -6.26
CA GLU A 111 14.31 10.25 -6.63
C GLU A 111 13.48 8.99 -6.41
N ILE A 112 12.25 9.20 -5.91
CA ILE A 112 11.26 8.14 -5.73
C ILE A 112 9.95 8.66 -6.29
N GLU A 113 9.38 7.88 -7.20
CA GLU A 113 8.00 8.04 -7.63
C GLU A 113 7.24 6.78 -7.23
N ILE A 114 6.02 6.98 -6.72
CA ILE A 114 5.12 5.90 -6.35
C ILE A 114 3.88 6.05 -7.23
N ILE A 115 3.63 5.06 -8.06
CA ILE A 115 2.55 5.07 -9.03
C ILE A 115 1.57 3.96 -8.68
N GLN A 116 0.28 4.24 -8.79
CA GLN A 116 -0.71 3.17 -8.81
C GLN A 116 -1.11 2.87 -10.26
N SER A 117 -0.76 1.67 -10.70
CA SER A 117 -1.02 1.18 -12.04
C SER A 117 -2.22 0.23 -12.02
N LYS A 118 -3.19 0.49 -12.88
CA LYS A 118 -4.37 -0.36 -13.07
C LYS A 118 -4.20 -1.16 -14.36
N TYR A 119 -4.36 -2.47 -14.25
CA TYR A 119 -4.25 -3.40 -15.35
C TYR A 119 -5.58 -4.11 -15.59
N GLN A 120 -5.89 -4.36 -16.85
CA GLN A 120 -7.05 -5.13 -17.27
C GLN A 120 -6.61 -6.47 -17.86
N TYR A 121 -7.26 -7.56 -17.43
CA TYR A 121 -7.08 -8.87 -18.01
C TYR A 121 -7.71 -8.91 -19.40
N LEU A 122 -6.92 -9.29 -20.39
CA LEU A 122 -7.36 -9.49 -21.76
C LEU A 122 -6.90 -10.87 -22.22
N GLN A 123 -7.86 -11.66 -22.68
CA GLN A 123 -7.62 -12.95 -23.33
C GLN A 123 -7.97 -12.81 -24.80
N ILE A 124 -6.98 -12.99 -25.67
CA ILE A 124 -7.12 -12.98 -27.12
C ILE A 124 -6.61 -14.33 -27.60
N ASP A 125 -7.52 -15.17 -28.09
CA ASP A 125 -7.24 -16.55 -28.47
C ASP A 125 -6.57 -17.37 -27.34
N HIS A 126 -5.31 -17.75 -27.54
CA HIS A 126 -4.49 -18.53 -26.62
C HIS A 126 -3.54 -17.66 -25.77
N ASP A 127 -3.51 -16.34 -25.98
CA ASP A 127 -2.69 -15.39 -25.20
C ASP A 127 -3.56 -14.72 -24.13
N ALA A 128 -3.07 -14.71 -22.89
CA ALA A 128 -3.75 -14.18 -21.72
C ALA A 128 -2.79 -13.27 -20.95
N ARG A 129 -3.11 -11.97 -20.88
CA ARG A 129 -2.22 -10.98 -20.29
C ARG A 129 -2.95 -9.82 -19.63
N TYR A 130 -2.26 -9.18 -18.70
CA TYR A 130 -2.68 -7.95 -18.08
C TYR A 130 -2.10 -6.76 -18.85
N ILE A 131 -2.95 -5.85 -19.33
CA ILE A 131 -2.55 -4.64 -20.05
C ILE A 131 -2.78 -3.42 -19.18
N LEU A 132 -1.80 -2.53 -19.12
CA LEU A 132 -1.91 -1.26 -18.38
C LEU A 132 -2.99 -0.40 -19.02
N ILE A 133 -3.99 -0.01 -18.23
CA ILE A 133 -5.08 0.86 -18.68
C ILE A 133 -5.00 2.27 -18.08
N ASN A 134 -4.38 2.42 -16.91
CA ASN A 134 -4.23 3.71 -16.24
C ASN A 134 -3.08 3.67 -15.24
N SER A 135 -2.42 4.80 -15.04
CA SER A 135 -1.42 5.02 -13.99
C SER A 135 -1.60 6.42 -13.41
N LYS A 136 -1.58 6.54 -12.08
CA LYS A 136 -1.71 7.81 -11.36
C LYS A 136 -0.69 7.91 -10.24
N ASP A 137 -0.35 9.12 -9.79
CA ASP A 137 0.43 9.30 -8.55
C ASP A 137 -0.33 8.61 -7.40
N PHE A 138 0.36 7.68 -6.74
CA PHE A 138 -0.20 6.92 -5.63
C PHE A 138 -0.61 7.83 -4.48
N LEU A 139 0.19 8.87 -4.20
CA LEU A 139 0.00 9.75 -3.05
C LEU A 139 -1.12 10.77 -3.25
N GLU A 140 -1.55 11.04 -4.49
CA GLU A 140 -2.75 11.87 -4.75
C GLU A 140 -4.02 11.24 -4.20
N GLN A 141 -4.08 9.90 -4.13
CA GLN A 141 -5.25 9.18 -3.64
C GLN A 141 -5.36 9.16 -2.11
N CYS A 142 -4.32 9.64 -1.44
CA CYS A 142 -4.19 9.57 0.01
C CYS A 142 -4.59 10.88 0.70
N ASN A 143 -4.86 11.94 -0.07
CA ASN A 143 -5.25 13.27 0.40
C ASN A 143 -6.77 13.45 0.50
#